data_AF-A0A3B8LGC9-F1
#
_entry.id   AF-A0A3B8LGC9-F1
#
_cell.length_a   1.000
_cell.length_b   1.000
_cell.length_c   1.000
_cell.angle_alpha   90.00
_cell.angle_beta   90.00
_cell.angle_gamma   90.00
#
_symmetry.space_group_name_H-M   'P 1'
#
loop_
_entity.id
_entity.type
_entity.pdbx_description
1 polymer ?
#
loop_
_entity_poly.entity_id
_entity_poly.type
_entity_poly.pdbx_seq_one_letter_code
_entity_poly.pdbx_strand_id
1 'polypeptide(L)'
;MNATTPQPQADLSKVQTLLARLYTQTALRQRFFEDPELVGKEFGLSAQEIQLLSTLPPAQTHFFSHSLIHKRQGQVQKLLAYSYGVMGSTFQKLFHQFAEET
;
A
#
# COMPACT_ATOMS: atom_id res chain seq x y z
N MET A 1 44.96 -2.25 -1.19
CA MET A 1 43.96 -1.84 -2.20
C MET A 1 42.70 -2.66 -1.94
N ASN A 2 41.79 -2.17 -1.10
CA ASN A 2 40.51 -2.84 -0.87
C ASN A 2 39.50 -2.19 -1.82
N ALA A 3 39.06 -2.94 -2.82
CA ALA A 3 37.96 -2.55 -3.67
C ALA A 3 36.68 -2.55 -2.81
N THR A 4 36.24 -1.36 -2.40
CA THR A 4 34.89 -1.16 -1.87
C THR A 4 33.94 -1.39 -3.02
N THR A 5 33.40 -2.60 -3.15
CA THR A 5 32.32 -2.91 -4.07
C THR A 5 31.19 -1.88 -3.81
N PRO A 6 30.78 -1.05 -4.78
CA PRO A 6 29.66 -0.17 -4.56
C PRO A 6 28.44 -1.05 -4.34
N GLN A 7 27.86 -1.02 -3.13
CA GLN A 7 26.53 -1.57 -2.93
C GLN A 7 25.58 -0.84 -3.90
N PRO A 8 24.68 -1.55 -4.58
CA PRO A 8 23.69 -0.90 -5.44
C PRO A 8 22.91 0.08 -4.57
N GLN A 9 22.97 1.36 -4.92
CA GLN A 9 22.28 2.43 -4.22
C GLN A 9 20.79 2.11 -4.27
N ALA A 10 20.19 1.81 -3.11
CA ALA A 10 18.78 1.47 -3.01
C ALA A 10 17.94 2.54 -3.71
N ASP A 11 17.11 2.11 -4.65
CA ASP A 11 16.25 3.02 -5.40
C ASP A 11 15.02 3.31 -4.54
N LEU A 12 15.22 4.26 -3.62
CA LEU A 12 14.24 4.66 -2.63
C LEU A 12 12.88 4.99 -3.25
N SER A 13 12.86 5.50 -4.48
CA SER A 13 11.63 5.82 -5.20
C SER A 13 10.80 4.57 -5.50
N LYS A 14 11.44 3.47 -5.94
CA LYS A 14 10.76 2.19 -6.19
C LYS A 14 10.25 1.56 -4.91
N VAL A 15 11.07 1.55 -3.87
CA VAL A 15 10.69 1.03 -2.54
C VAL A 15 9.48 1.77 -2.00
N GLN A 16 9.50 3.11 -2.02
CA GLN A 16 8.38 3.95 -1.58
C GLN A 16 7.14 3.75 -2.44
N THR A 17 7.31 3.57 -3.75
CA THR A 17 6.19 3.31 -4.67
C THR A 17 5.50 2.00 -4.33
N LEU A 18 6.25 0.90 -4.18
CA LEU A 18 5.65 -0.38 -3.80
C LEU A 18 5.01 -0.27 -2.42
N LEU A 19 5.70 0.30 -1.43
CA LEU A 19 5.16 0.47 -0.08
C LEU A 19 3.84 1.25 -0.06
N ALA A 20 3.77 2.37 -0.79
CA ALA A 20 2.54 3.16 -0.90
C ALA A 20 1.39 2.34 -1.50
N ARG A 21 1.69 1.51 -2.51
CA ARG A 21 0.70 0.61 -3.10
C ARG A 21 0.31 -0.54 -2.17
N LEU A 22 1.22 -1.11 -1.37
CA LEU A 22 0.84 -2.12 -0.37
C LEU A 22 -0.19 -1.57 0.64
N TYR A 23 -0.11 -0.28 0.97
CA TYR A 23 -1.06 0.35 1.88
C TYR A 23 -2.40 0.74 1.23
N THR A 24 -2.47 0.82 -0.09
CA THR A 24 -3.65 1.33 -0.79
C THR A 24 -4.34 0.27 -1.65
N GLN A 25 -3.61 -0.76 -2.09
CA GLN A 25 -4.07 -1.77 -3.03
C GLN A 25 -4.17 -3.14 -2.39
N THR A 26 -5.40 -3.59 -2.13
CA THR A 26 -5.64 -4.84 -1.39
C THR A 26 -5.15 -6.06 -2.15
N ALA A 27 -5.46 -6.17 -3.45
CA ALA A 27 -5.03 -7.30 -4.26
C ALA A 27 -3.50 -7.38 -4.39
N LEU A 28 -2.82 -6.24 -4.56
CA LEU A 28 -1.35 -6.20 -4.62
C LEU A 28 -0.75 -6.61 -3.28
N ARG A 29 -1.30 -6.11 -2.16
CA ARG A 29 -0.82 -6.46 -0.81
C ARG A 29 -0.94 -7.95 -0.54
N GLN A 30 -2.05 -8.58 -0.92
CA GLN A 30 -2.23 -10.03 -0.79
C GLN A 30 -1.17 -10.79 -1.61
N ARG A 31 -1.04 -10.47 -2.90
CA ARG A 31 -0.02 -11.07 -3.77
C ARG A 31 1.39 -10.89 -3.24
N PHE A 32 1.71 -9.71 -2.70
CA PHE A 32 3.05 -9.44 -2.15
C PHE A 32 3.35 -10.31 -0.93
N PHE A 33 2.40 -10.53 -0.03
CA PHE A 33 2.64 -11.39 1.13
C PHE A 33 2.63 -12.89 0.80
N GLU A 34 2.04 -13.28 -0.32
CA GLU A 34 2.11 -14.65 -0.85
C GLU A 34 3.44 -14.92 -1.56
N ASP A 35 3.89 -14.00 -2.42
CA ASP A 35 5.16 -14.09 -3.16
C ASP A 35 5.84 -12.70 -3.27
N PRO A 36 6.62 -12.30 -2.24
CA PRO A 36 7.31 -11.02 -2.24
C PRO A 36 8.36 -10.91 -3.34
N GLU A 37 8.96 -12.02 -3.75
CA GLU A 37 10.00 -12.03 -4.78
C GLU A 37 9.42 -11.73 -6.17
N LEU A 38 8.33 -12.39 -6.53
CA LEU A 38 7.64 -12.15 -7.79
C LEU A 38 7.19 -10.69 -7.88
N VAL A 39 6.43 -10.24 -6.88
CA VAL A 39 5.89 -8.87 -6.88
C VAL A 39 7.03 -7.84 -6.79
N GLY A 40 8.05 -8.07 -5.99
CA GLY A 40 9.19 -7.17 -5.91
C GLY A 40 9.93 -7.00 -7.24
N LYS A 41 10.13 -8.09 -7.99
CA LYS A 41 10.75 -8.07 -9.32
C LYS A 41 9.90 -7.34 -10.35
N GLU A 42 8.57 -7.44 -10.30
CA GLU A 42 7.65 -6.64 -11.16
C GLU A 42 7.86 -5.13 -10.98
N PHE A 43 8.29 -4.70 -9.80
CA PHE A 43 8.58 -3.30 -9.48
C PHE A 43 10.07 -2.94 -9.66
N GLY A 44 10.88 -3.86 -10.18
CA GLY A 44 12.31 -3.65 -10.43
C GLY A 44 13.16 -3.49 -9.16
N LEU A 45 12.72 -4.07 -8.05
CA LEU A 45 13.45 -4.07 -6.78
C LEU A 45 14.53 -5.15 -6.77
N SER A 46 15.64 -4.84 -6.10
CA SER A 46 16.69 -5.80 -5.79
C SER A 46 16.25 -6.78 -4.69
N ALA A 47 16.91 -7.93 -4.60
CA ALA A 47 16.64 -8.93 -3.56
C ALA A 47 16.76 -8.35 -2.14
N GLN A 48 17.67 -7.39 -1.90
CA GLN A 48 17.82 -6.75 -0.60
C GLN A 48 16.64 -5.85 -0.25
N GLU A 49 16.11 -5.09 -1.22
CA GLU A 49 14.94 -4.24 -1.02
C GLU A 49 13.66 -5.06 -0.83
N ILE A 50 13.54 -6.17 -1.57
CA ILE A 50 12.45 -7.14 -1.39
C ILE A 50 12.51 -7.73 0.00
N GLN A 51 13.70 -8.15 0.45
CA GLN A 51 13.88 -8.68 1.79
C GLN A 51 13.51 -7.64 2.85
N LEU A 52 13.90 -6.37 2.67
CA LEU A 52 13.53 -5.27 3.55
C LEU A 52 12.01 -5.12 3.66
N LEU A 53 11.30 -5.05 2.53
CA LEU A 53 9.84 -4.93 2.52
C LEU A 53 9.14 -6.19 3.06
N SER A 54 9.75 -7.35 2.91
CA SER A 54 9.24 -8.62 3.46
C SER A 54 9.32 -8.69 4.99
N THR A 55 10.08 -7.80 5.64
CA THR A 55 10.10 -7.70 7.11
C THR A 55 8.85 -7.00 7.67
N LEU A 56 8.03 -6.38 6.82
CA LEU A 56 6.81 -5.71 7.25
C LEU A 56 5.79 -6.72 7.82
N PRO A 57 5.29 -6.54 9.05
CA PRO A 57 4.33 -7.46 9.63
C PRO A 57 2.97 -7.39 8.88
N PRO A 58 2.45 -8.50 8.32
CA PRO A 58 1.22 -8.47 7.53
C PRO A 58 0.03 -7.88 8.28
N ALA A 59 -0.13 -8.22 9.56
CA ALA A 59 -1.20 -7.69 10.41
C ALA A 59 -1.11 -6.18 10.61
N GLN A 60 0.10 -5.62 10.78
CA GLN A 60 0.29 -4.18 10.95
C GLN A 60 0.07 -3.44 9.63
N THR A 61 0.57 -3.97 8.51
CA THR A 61 0.32 -3.41 7.17
C THR A 61 -1.17 -3.38 6.86
N HIS A 62 -1.90 -4.45 7.18
CA HIS A 62 -3.35 -4.54 7.04
C HIS A 62 -4.09 -3.52 7.93
N PHE A 63 -3.71 -3.44 9.22
CA PHE A 63 -4.30 -2.46 10.13
C PHE A 63 -4.10 -1.02 9.63
N PHE A 64 -2.90 -0.71 9.14
CA PHE A 64 -2.59 0.61 8.61
C PHE A 64 -3.38 0.91 7.33
N SER A 65 -3.52 -0.04 6.41
CA SER A 65 -4.33 0.15 5.20
C SER A 65 -5.79 0.46 5.55
N HIS A 66 -6.39 -0.27 6.51
CA HIS A 66 -7.76 0.03 6.97
C HIS A 66 -7.88 1.41 7.63
N SER A 67 -6.86 1.82 8.39
CA SER A 67 -6.81 3.14 9.01
C SER A 67 -6.76 4.26 7.96
N LEU A 68 -6.03 4.06 6.86
CA LEU A 68 -5.98 5.00 5.74
C LEU A 68 -7.33 5.10 5.03
N ILE A 69 -8.03 3.98 4.81
CA ILE A 69 -9.38 3.97 4.21
C ILE A 69 -10.33 4.82 5.07
N HIS A 70 -10.36 4.60 6.39
CA HIS A 70 -11.20 5.39 7.30
C HIS A 70 -10.84 6.88 7.28
N LYS A 71 -9.54 7.20 7.31
CA LYS A 71 -9.08 8.60 7.24
C LYS A 71 -9.53 9.26 5.93
N ARG A 72 -9.38 8.56 4.80
CA ARG A 72 -9.80 9.06 3.47
C ARG A 72 -11.32 9.21 3.41
N GLN A 73 -12.07 8.27 3.96
CA GLN A 73 -13.53 8.35 4.05
C GLN A 73 -13.96 9.61 4.82
N GLY A 74 -13.36 9.88 5.98
CA GLY A 74 -13.66 11.08 6.76
C GLY A 74 -13.37 12.39 6.02
N GLN A 75 -12.32 12.43 5.20
CA GLN A 75 -12.03 13.60 4.35
C GLN A 75 -13.06 13.75 3.24
N VAL A 76 -13.42 12.65 2.58
CA VAL A 76 -14.38 12.64 1.47
C VAL A 76 -15.80 12.95 1.96
N GLN A 77 -16.19 12.50 3.15
CA GLN A 77 -17.45 12.89 3.80
C GLN A 77 -17.52 14.40 4.06
N LYS A 78 -16.42 15.02 4.51
CA LYS A 78 -16.37 16.47 4.71
C LYS A 78 -16.49 17.23 3.38
N LEU A 79 -15.85 16.73 2.33
CA LEU A 79 -15.89 17.34 1.01
C LEU A 79 -17.27 17.20 0.35
N LEU A 80 -17.93 16.06 0.53
CA LEU A 80 -19.20 15.69 -0.09
C LEU A 80 -20.33 15.57 0.95
N ALA A 81 -20.44 16.56 1.84
CA ALA A 81 -21.36 16.51 2.97
C ALA A 81 -22.83 16.30 2.56
N TYR A 82 -23.27 16.93 1.47
CA TYR A 82 -24.62 16.74 0.93
C TYR A 82 -24.85 15.31 0.40
N SER A 83 -23.90 14.79 -0.39
CA SER A 83 -23.97 13.41 -0.90
C SER A 83 -24.00 12.41 0.25
N TYR A 84 -23.18 12.63 1.27
CA TYR A 84 -23.18 11.80 2.48
C TYR A 84 -24.51 11.90 3.24
N GLY A 85 -25.08 13.10 3.38
CA GLY A 85 -26.37 13.30 4.04
C GLY A 85 -27.53 12.58 3.34
N VAL A 86 -27.55 12.58 2.00
CA VAL A 86 -28.59 11.92 1.21
C VAL A 86 -28.41 10.39 1.19
N MET A 87 -27.17 9.92 1.02
CA MET A 87 -26.90 8.49 0.83
C MET A 87 -26.68 7.73 2.15
N GLY A 88 -26.36 8.42 3.24
CA GLY A 88 -26.14 7.84 4.56
C GLY A 88 -25.13 6.69 4.56
N SER A 89 -25.51 5.54 5.12
CA SER A 89 -24.66 4.35 5.22
C SER A 89 -24.30 3.74 3.86
N THR A 90 -25.10 3.96 2.82
CA THR A 90 -24.81 3.51 1.46
C THR A 90 -23.55 4.17 0.92
N PHE A 91 -23.32 5.44 1.24
CA PHE A 91 -22.09 6.14 0.87
C PHE A 91 -20.85 5.44 1.43
N GLN A 92 -20.90 5.05 2.70
CA GLN A 92 -19.78 4.40 3.38
C GLN A 92 -19.47 3.04 2.73
N LYS A 93 -20.50 2.24 2.43
CA LYS A 93 -20.36 0.94 1.77
C LYS A 93 -19.72 1.09 0.39
N LEU A 94 -20.24 1.99 -0.44
CA LEU A 94 -19.71 2.23 -1.79
C LEU A 94 -18.27 2.76 -1.74
N PHE A 95 -17.98 3.66 -0.81
CA PHE A 95 -16.63 4.16 -0.62
C PHE A 95 -15.64 3.06 -0.22
N HIS A 96 -16.05 2.17 0.68
CA HIS A 96 -15.21 1.06 1.13
C HIS A 96 -14.95 0.06 -0.01
N GLN A 97 -15.98 -0.31 -0.78
CA GLN A 97 -15.84 -1.15 -1.98
C GLN A 97 -14.87 -0.54 -2.97
N PHE A 98 -15.08 0.73 -3.34
CA PHE A 98 -14.15 1.47 -4.21
C PHE A 98 -12.72 1.47 -3.65
N ALA A 99 -12.57 1.66 -2.33
CA ALA A 99 -11.28 1.74 -1.67
C ALA A 99 -10.52 0.41 -1.58
N GLU A 100 -11.23 -0.72 -1.58
CA GLU A 100 -10.64 -2.05 -1.57
C GLU A 100 -10.32 -2.56 -2.98
N GLU A 101 -11.04 -2.05 -3.99
CA GLU A 101 -10.83 -2.35 -5.42
C GLU A 101 -9.68 -1.57 -6.07
N THR A 102 -9.31 -0.40 -5.52
CA THR A 102 -8.17 0.39 -6.03
C THR A 102 -6.82 -0.15 -5.56
#